data_AF-A0A2N0R6P1-F1
#
_entry.id   AF-A0A2N0R6P1-F1
#
_cell.length_a   1.000
_cell.length_b   1.000
_cell.length_c   1.000
_cell.angle_alpha   90.00
_cell.angle_beta   90.00
_cell.angle_gamma   90.00
#
_symmetry.space_group_name_H-M   'P 1'
#
loop_
_entity.id
_entity.type
_entity.pdbx_description
1 polymer ?
#
loop_
_entity_poly.entity_id
_entity_poly.type
_entity_poly.pdbx_seq_one_letter_code
_entity_poly.pdbx_strand_id
1 'polypeptide(L)'
;MVRVELANNRNAKILNNKIHNLDQEFPLSKGWALKENLKLGNKGGGKRISKKVVQYLQGFFLAGNLKAADRYSPENMHTCLKELAEEGELTLEEIPTVKTIKGWIGRYSANFKKETSEKALVENMENSQSVYWSKSFLSALIPFVKSSSSSSRDSSHIRLITKFGKISA
;
A
#
# COMPACT_ATOMS: atom_id res chain seq x y z
N MET A 1 67.45 24.72 -9.58
CA MET A 1 66.17 24.74 -8.82
C MET A 1 65.12 25.65 -9.47
N VAL A 2 65.02 25.71 -10.82
CA VAL A 2 64.10 26.64 -11.54
C VAL A 2 63.22 25.93 -12.59
N ARG A 3 63.47 24.64 -12.88
CA ARG A 3 62.69 23.89 -13.88
C ARG A 3 61.41 23.22 -13.35
N VAL A 4 61.25 23.10 -12.02
CA VAL A 4 60.10 22.40 -11.42
C VAL A 4 58.88 23.35 -11.25
N GLU A 5 59.11 24.64 -11.00
CA GLU A 5 58.07 25.66 -10.82
C GLU A 5 57.20 25.89 -12.09
N LEU A 6 57.84 25.87 -13.28
CA LEU A 6 57.17 26.18 -14.56
C LEU A 6 56.27 25.06 -15.08
N ALA A 7 56.48 23.81 -14.64
CA ALA A 7 55.63 22.67 -15.02
C ALA A 7 54.31 22.67 -14.23
N ASN A 8 54.36 23.09 -12.96
CA ASN A 8 53.19 23.13 -12.08
C ASN A 8 52.14 24.15 -12.54
N ASN A 9 52.58 25.34 -12.96
CA ASN A 9 51.68 26.39 -13.46
C ASN A 9 51.00 26.01 -14.81
N ARG A 10 51.72 25.28 -15.68
CA ARG A 10 51.16 24.77 -16.94
C ARG A 10 50.11 23.68 -16.70
N ASN A 11 50.37 22.74 -15.80
CA ASN A 11 49.40 21.70 -15.45
C ASN A 11 48.16 22.28 -14.74
N ALA A 12 48.34 23.28 -13.88
CA ALA A 12 47.22 24.00 -13.25
C ALA A 12 46.35 24.74 -14.29
N LYS A 13 46.97 25.40 -15.28
CA LYS A 13 46.24 26.03 -16.40
C LYS A 13 45.49 25.02 -17.26
N ILE A 14 46.08 23.85 -17.53
CA ILE A 14 45.43 22.79 -18.33
C ILE A 14 44.22 22.20 -17.60
N LEU A 15 44.34 21.95 -16.29
CA LEU A 15 43.23 21.45 -15.48
C LEU A 15 42.09 22.47 -15.39
N ASN A 16 42.39 23.75 -15.16
CA ASN A 16 41.36 24.80 -15.11
C ASN A 16 40.66 24.95 -16.47
N ASN A 17 41.39 24.96 -17.58
CA ASN A 17 40.80 25.03 -18.93
C ASN A 17 39.99 23.76 -19.29
N LYS A 18 40.36 22.60 -18.74
CA LYS A 18 39.60 21.35 -18.92
C LYS A 18 38.33 21.34 -18.07
N ILE A 19 38.37 21.89 -16.86
CA ILE A 19 37.18 22.06 -16.00
C ILE A 19 36.19 23.05 -16.63
N HIS A 20 36.67 24.17 -17.19
CA HIS A 20 35.81 25.14 -17.90
C HIS A 20 35.20 24.58 -19.20
N ASN A 21 35.82 23.56 -19.83
CA ASN A 21 35.27 22.87 -21.01
C ASN A 21 34.36 21.68 -20.67
N LEU A 22 34.33 21.18 -19.43
CA LEU A 22 33.35 20.15 -19.03
C LEU A 22 31.97 20.74 -18.70
N ASP A 23 31.88 22.06 -18.62
CA ASP A 23 30.62 22.80 -18.68
C ASP A 23 29.98 22.75 -20.09
N GLN A 24 30.63 22.09 -21.05
CA GLN A 24 30.07 21.75 -22.35
C GLN A 24 29.04 20.63 -22.18
N GLU A 25 27.83 21.11 -21.87
CA GLU A 25 26.60 20.76 -22.58
C GLU A 25 25.99 19.41 -22.20
N PHE A 26 25.62 19.30 -20.92
CA PHE A 26 24.38 18.59 -20.63
C PHE A 26 23.25 19.31 -21.39
N PRO A 27 22.41 18.61 -22.16
CA PRO A 27 21.38 19.24 -23.02
C PRO A 27 20.31 20.02 -22.24
N LEU A 28 20.39 20.03 -20.90
CA LEU A 28 19.49 20.72 -20.00
C LEU A 28 20.27 21.74 -19.19
N SER A 29 19.68 22.94 -19.05
CA SER A 29 20.27 24.03 -18.28
C SER A 29 20.57 23.63 -16.84
N LYS A 30 21.63 24.20 -16.26
CA LYS A 30 21.93 24.08 -14.82
C LYS A 30 20.66 24.38 -14.02
N GLY A 31 20.28 23.46 -13.12
CA GLY A 31 19.07 23.60 -12.31
C GLY A 31 17.82 22.85 -12.80
N TRP A 32 17.87 22.10 -13.90
CA TRP A 32 16.71 21.33 -14.41
C TRP A 32 16.18 20.27 -13.44
N ALA A 33 17.05 19.70 -12.61
CA ALA A 33 16.68 18.73 -11.57
C ALA A 33 16.34 19.37 -10.22
N LEU A 34 16.44 20.71 -10.09
CA LEU A 34 16.10 21.37 -8.84
C LEU A 34 14.59 21.36 -8.66
N LYS A 35 14.16 20.98 -7.45
CA LYS A 35 12.75 20.89 -7.07
C LYS A 35 11.99 22.20 -7.28
N GLU A 36 12.67 23.34 -7.15
CA GLU A 36 12.13 24.69 -7.39
C GLU A 36 11.82 24.98 -8.86
N ASN A 37 12.56 24.36 -9.79
CA ASN A 37 12.37 24.52 -11.23
C ASN A 37 11.44 23.46 -11.83
N LEU A 38 11.03 22.48 -11.00
CA LEU A 38 10.06 21.49 -11.38
C LEU A 38 8.69 22.17 -11.55
N LYS A 39 8.25 22.30 -12.80
CA LYS A 39 6.88 22.70 -13.14
C LYS A 39 5.91 21.58 -12.74
N LEU A 40 5.61 21.49 -11.44
CA LEU A 40 4.50 20.70 -10.94
C LEU A 40 3.23 21.37 -11.43
N GLY A 41 2.73 20.94 -12.59
CA GLY A 41 1.39 21.31 -13.02
C GLY A 41 0.41 21.01 -11.89
N ASN A 42 -0.59 21.90 -11.69
CA ASN A 42 -1.57 21.81 -10.61
C ASN A 42 -2.39 20.51 -10.71
N LYS A 43 -1.80 19.40 -10.26
CA LYS A 43 -2.31 18.05 -10.41
C LYS A 43 -3.36 17.83 -9.32
N GLY A 44 -4.58 18.30 -9.56
CA GLY A 44 -5.67 18.11 -8.60
C GLY A 44 -6.71 19.22 -8.53
N GLY A 45 -6.68 20.23 -9.41
CA GLY A 45 -7.68 21.31 -9.44
C GLY A 45 -9.03 20.92 -10.08
N GLY A 46 -9.15 19.73 -10.66
CA GLY A 46 -10.44 19.25 -11.19
C GLY A 46 -11.43 18.90 -10.07
N LYS A 47 -12.73 19.07 -10.33
CA LYS A 47 -13.80 18.66 -9.41
C LYS A 47 -13.60 17.21 -9.00
N ARG A 48 -13.45 16.96 -7.70
CA ARG A 48 -13.29 15.62 -7.15
C ARG A 48 -14.65 14.94 -7.08
N ILE A 49 -14.66 13.62 -7.27
CA ILE A 49 -15.85 12.79 -7.04
C ILE A 49 -16.20 12.92 -5.54
N SER A 50 -17.49 13.11 -5.24
CA SER A 50 -17.94 13.24 -3.85
C SER A 50 -17.74 11.92 -3.09
N LYS A 51 -17.55 12.00 -1.76
CA LYS A 51 -17.36 10.81 -0.93
C LYS A 51 -18.56 9.87 -1.00
N LYS A 52 -19.79 10.42 -1.07
CA LYS A 52 -21.04 9.65 -1.19
C LYS A 52 -21.05 8.83 -2.48
N VAL A 53 -20.74 9.45 -3.62
CA VAL A 53 -20.61 8.72 -4.90
C VAL A 53 -19.53 7.64 -4.84
N VAL A 54 -18.38 7.92 -4.20
CA VAL A 54 -17.32 6.91 -4.02
C VAL A 54 -17.81 5.69 -3.24
N GLN A 55 -18.63 5.87 -2.20
CA GLN A 55 -19.20 4.76 -1.42
C GLN A 55 -20.10 3.86 -2.27
N TYR A 56 -20.97 4.44 -3.10
CA TYR A 56 -21.79 3.65 -4.04
C TYR A 56 -20.92 2.88 -5.04
N LEU A 57 -19.91 3.55 -5.62
CA LEU A 57 -18.99 2.89 -6.55
C LEU A 57 -18.25 1.71 -5.90
N GLN A 58 -17.89 1.81 -4.62
CA GLN A 58 -17.30 0.71 -3.85
C GLN A 58 -18.30 -0.43 -3.67
N GLY A 59 -19.55 -0.14 -3.28
CA GLY A 59 -20.61 -1.14 -3.12
C GLY A 59 -20.84 -1.95 -4.41
N PHE A 60 -21.00 -1.27 -5.54
CA PHE A 60 -21.16 -1.90 -6.86
C PHE A 60 -19.95 -2.76 -7.25
N PHE A 61 -18.73 -2.29 -6.97
CA PHE A 61 -17.51 -3.06 -7.27
C PHE A 61 -17.42 -4.34 -6.43
N LEU A 62 -17.76 -4.27 -5.15
CA LEU A 62 -17.71 -5.41 -4.24
C LEU A 62 -18.81 -6.45 -4.55
N ALA A 63 -20.00 -6.03 -4.99
CA ALA A 63 -21.05 -6.95 -5.44
C ALA A 63 -20.56 -7.90 -6.54
N GLY A 64 -19.82 -7.36 -7.52
CA GLY A 64 -19.21 -8.14 -8.59
C GLY A 64 -18.06 -9.06 -8.18
N ASN A 65 -17.49 -8.88 -6.99
CA ASN A 65 -16.49 -9.80 -6.44
C ASN A 65 -17.12 -11.01 -5.75
N LEU A 66 -18.36 -10.87 -5.26
CA LEU A 66 -19.09 -11.97 -4.63
C LEU A 66 -19.61 -12.97 -5.67
N LYS A 67 -20.16 -12.46 -6.79
CA LYS A 67 -20.63 -13.26 -7.92
C LYS A 67 -20.27 -12.58 -9.23
N ALA A 68 -19.69 -13.31 -10.17
CA ALA A 68 -19.30 -12.77 -11.47
C ALA A 68 -20.51 -12.27 -12.29
N ALA A 69 -21.68 -12.88 -12.10
CA ALA A 69 -22.94 -12.46 -12.74
C ALA A 69 -23.42 -11.09 -12.25
N ASP A 70 -23.08 -10.70 -11.02
CA ASP A 70 -23.50 -9.43 -10.41
C ASP A 70 -22.46 -8.32 -10.64
N ARG A 71 -21.50 -8.54 -11.55
CA ARG A 71 -20.48 -7.54 -11.86
C ARG A 71 -21.06 -6.39 -12.66
N TYR A 72 -21.05 -5.22 -12.04
CA TYR A 72 -21.43 -3.98 -12.70
C TYR A 72 -20.40 -3.56 -13.75
N SER A 73 -20.86 -3.30 -14.97
CA SER A 73 -20.08 -2.57 -15.96
C SER A 73 -20.02 -1.08 -15.60
N PRO A 74 -19.03 -0.32 -16.10
CA PRO A 74 -18.99 1.13 -15.90
C PRO A 74 -20.28 1.85 -16.33
N GLU A 75 -20.94 1.33 -17.37
CA GLU A 75 -22.21 1.83 -17.89
C GLU A 75 -23.34 1.57 -16.88
N ASN A 76 -23.42 0.35 -16.33
CA ASN A 76 -24.43 -0.01 -15.34
C ASN A 76 -24.25 0.82 -14.05
N MET A 77 -23.02 1.01 -13.58
CA MET A 77 -22.75 1.89 -12.42
C MET A 77 -23.23 3.32 -12.69
N HIS A 78 -23.04 3.83 -13.90
CA HIS A 78 -23.47 5.18 -14.26
C HIS A 78 -25.00 5.28 -14.29
N THR A 79 -25.70 4.27 -14.80
CA THR A 79 -27.17 4.20 -14.79
C THR A 79 -27.70 4.17 -13.37
N CYS A 80 -27.19 3.30 -12.49
CA CYS A 80 -27.64 3.26 -11.10
C CYS A 80 -27.37 4.57 -10.34
N LEU A 81 -26.28 5.28 -10.65
CA LEU A 81 -26.05 6.61 -10.06
C LEU A 81 -27.04 7.67 -10.54
N LYS A 82 -27.62 7.52 -11.75
CA LYS A 82 -28.72 8.38 -12.22
C LYS A 82 -30.03 8.05 -11.53
N GLU A 83 -30.36 6.76 -11.38
CA GLU A 83 -31.54 6.32 -10.63
C GLU A 83 -31.51 6.89 -9.20
N LEU A 84 -30.35 6.81 -8.52
CA LEU A 84 -30.16 7.42 -7.20
C LEU A 84 -30.31 8.95 -7.20
N ALA A 85 -30.02 9.63 -8.30
CA ALA A 85 -30.25 11.07 -8.40
C ALA A 85 -31.71 11.42 -8.67
N GLU A 86 -32.44 10.57 -9.41
CA GLU A 86 -33.88 10.68 -9.61
C GLU A 86 -34.66 10.45 -8.30
N GLU A 87 -34.17 9.55 -7.45
CA GLU A 87 -34.69 9.31 -6.10
C GLU A 87 -34.34 10.44 -5.10
N GLY A 88 -33.51 11.41 -5.50
CA GLY A 88 -33.08 12.52 -4.66
C GLY A 88 -31.97 12.18 -3.66
N GLU A 89 -31.40 10.97 -3.71
CA GLU A 89 -30.25 10.58 -2.90
C GLU A 89 -28.96 11.26 -3.35
N LEU A 90 -28.82 11.51 -4.65
CA LEU A 90 -27.67 12.19 -5.23
C LEU A 90 -28.10 13.43 -6.03
N THR A 91 -27.17 14.37 -6.20
CA THR A 91 -27.36 15.50 -7.12
C THR A 91 -26.82 15.14 -8.51
N LEU A 92 -27.49 15.61 -9.57
CA LEU A 92 -27.08 15.34 -10.95
C LEU A 92 -25.65 15.85 -11.24
N GLU A 93 -25.24 16.93 -10.58
CA GLU A 93 -23.92 17.55 -10.72
C GLU A 93 -22.79 16.73 -10.08
N GLU A 94 -23.13 15.77 -9.22
CA GLU A 94 -22.18 14.85 -8.60
C GLU A 94 -21.96 13.57 -9.40
N ILE A 95 -22.82 13.28 -10.37
CA ILE A 95 -22.73 12.05 -11.16
C ILE A 95 -21.48 12.11 -12.06
N PRO A 96 -20.50 11.20 -11.85
CA PRO A 96 -19.33 11.13 -12.68
C PRO A 96 -19.67 10.53 -14.04
N THR A 97 -18.97 10.99 -15.07
CA THR A 97 -19.07 10.39 -16.41
C THR A 97 -18.61 8.93 -16.40
N VAL A 98 -19.09 8.12 -17.35
CA VAL A 98 -18.65 6.73 -17.55
C VAL A 98 -17.12 6.63 -17.69
N LYS A 99 -16.48 7.57 -18.40
CA LYS A 99 -15.02 7.63 -18.54
C LYS A 99 -14.32 7.80 -17.19
N THR A 100 -14.86 8.68 -16.33
CA THR A 100 -14.36 8.89 -14.97
C THR A 100 -14.53 7.63 -14.12
N ILE A 101 -15.67 6.95 -14.22
CA ILE A 101 -15.95 5.69 -13.52
C ILE A 101 -14.95 4.61 -13.96
N LYS A 102 -14.73 4.42 -15.27
CA LYS A 102 -13.75 3.45 -15.79
C LYS A 102 -12.33 3.73 -15.25
N GLY A 103 -11.91 4.99 -15.25
CA GLY A 103 -10.62 5.39 -14.69
C GLY A 103 -10.54 5.26 -13.16
N TRP A 104 -11.67 5.38 -12.46
CA TRP A 104 -11.77 5.13 -11.03
C TRP A 104 -11.65 3.63 -10.72
N ILE A 105 -12.39 2.77 -11.43
CA ILE A 105 -12.34 1.30 -11.27
C ILE A 105 -10.91 0.78 -11.47
N GLY A 106 -10.20 1.24 -12.51
CA GLY A 106 -8.82 0.81 -12.75
C GLY A 106 -7.88 1.13 -11.58
N ARG A 107 -7.99 2.33 -11.02
CA ARG A 107 -7.20 2.76 -9.85
C ARG A 107 -7.60 2.01 -8.59
N TYR A 108 -8.90 1.90 -8.35
CA TYR A 108 -9.44 1.22 -7.17
C TYR A 108 -9.09 -0.26 -7.18
N SER A 109 -9.20 -0.96 -8.31
CA SER A 109 -8.83 -2.37 -8.44
C SER A 109 -7.34 -2.61 -8.17
N ALA A 110 -6.46 -1.76 -8.72
CA ALA A 110 -5.02 -1.87 -8.47
C ALA A 110 -4.70 -1.67 -6.98
N ASN A 111 -5.29 -0.66 -6.34
CA ASN A 111 -5.11 -0.40 -4.92
C ASN A 111 -5.69 -1.52 -4.05
N PHE A 112 -6.88 -2.02 -4.41
CA PHE A 112 -7.55 -3.11 -3.71
C PHE A 112 -6.69 -4.39 -3.71
N LYS A 113 -6.14 -4.79 -4.87
CA LYS A 113 -5.23 -5.95 -4.95
C LYS A 113 -3.99 -5.78 -4.07
N LYS A 114 -3.41 -4.59 -4.06
CA LYS A 114 -2.27 -4.25 -3.21
C LYS A 114 -2.64 -4.39 -1.73
N GLU A 115 -3.72 -3.74 -1.29
CA GLU A 115 -4.19 -3.81 0.11
C GLU A 115 -4.51 -5.25 0.54
N THR A 116 -5.17 -6.05 -0.30
CA THR A 116 -5.44 -7.46 0.00
C THR A 116 -4.14 -8.25 0.16
N SER A 117 -3.15 -8.02 -0.70
CA SER A 117 -1.85 -8.69 -0.58
C SER A 117 -1.08 -8.27 0.67
N GLU A 118 -1.12 -6.99 1.04
CA GLU A 118 -0.47 -6.48 2.25
C GLU A 118 -1.12 -7.08 3.50
N LYS A 119 -2.45 -7.13 3.55
CA LYS A 119 -3.19 -7.77 4.65
C LYS A 119 -2.84 -9.25 4.79
N ALA A 120 -2.81 -9.99 3.69
CA ALA A 120 -2.42 -11.40 3.71
C ALA A 120 -1.00 -11.62 4.25
N LEU A 121 -0.05 -10.73 3.95
CA LEU A 121 1.31 -10.80 4.49
C LEU A 121 1.34 -10.52 6.00
N VAL A 122 0.59 -9.51 6.47
CA VAL A 122 0.49 -9.18 7.90
C VAL A 122 -0.14 -10.34 8.68
N GLU A 123 -1.27 -10.88 8.20
CA GLU A 123 -1.94 -12.03 8.82
C GLU A 123 -1.02 -13.25 8.88
N ASN A 124 -0.25 -13.52 7.82
CA ASN A 124 0.72 -14.61 7.81
C ASN A 124 1.86 -14.40 8.82
N MET A 125 2.31 -13.15 9.00
CA MET A 125 3.34 -12.80 9.98
C MET A 125 2.83 -12.92 11.41
N GLU A 126 1.62 -12.44 11.69
CA GLU A 126 0.95 -12.55 13.00
C GLU A 126 0.65 -14.00 13.38
N ASN A 127 0.15 -14.80 12.42
CA ASN A 127 -0.05 -16.23 12.64
C ASN A 127 1.27 -16.95 12.95
N SER A 128 2.34 -16.61 12.22
CA SER A 128 3.67 -17.18 12.47
C SER A 128 4.21 -16.82 13.85
N GLN A 129 4.00 -15.57 14.30
CA GLN A 129 4.33 -15.14 15.67
C GLN A 129 3.47 -15.89 16.69
N SER A 130 2.15 -15.92 16.54
CA SER A 130 1.26 -16.64 17.47
C SER A 130 1.67 -18.11 17.66
N VAL A 131 2.02 -18.81 16.57
CA VAL A 131 2.52 -20.19 16.61
C VAL A 131 3.87 -20.27 17.34
N TYR A 132 4.79 -19.35 17.09
CA TYR A 132 6.10 -19.29 17.75
C TYR A 132 5.97 -19.03 19.26
N TRP A 133 5.18 -18.02 19.65
CA TRP A 133 4.90 -17.67 21.03
C TRP A 133 4.20 -18.81 21.77
N SER A 134 3.25 -19.50 21.12
CA SER A 134 2.60 -20.69 21.68
C SER A 134 3.59 -21.83 21.92
N LYS A 135 4.46 -22.14 20.96
CA LYS A 135 5.49 -23.19 21.11
C LYS A 135 6.49 -22.86 22.22
N SER A 136 6.93 -21.61 22.29
CA SER A 136 7.85 -21.13 23.34
C SER A 136 7.20 -21.15 24.73
N PHE A 137 5.92 -20.78 24.82
CA PHE A 137 5.15 -20.85 26.06
C PHE A 137 4.98 -22.30 26.52
N LEU A 138 4.57 -23.20 25.61
CA LEU A 138 4.47 -24.63 25.92
C LEU A 138 5.82 -25.21 26.34
N SER A 139 6.93 -24.87 25.68
CA SER A 139 8.25 -25.38 26.07
C SER A 139 8.69 -24.90 27.45
N ALA A 140 8.36 -23.65 27.82
CA ALA A 140 8.65 -23.11 29.14
C ALA A 140 7.80 -23.75 30.25
N LEU A 141 6.62 -24.29 29.92
CA LEU A 141 5.73 -24.99 30.85
C LEU A 141 6.07 -26.47 31.06
N ILE A 142 6.81 -27.11 30.15
CA ILE A 142 7.19 -28.54 30.26
C ILE A 142 7.95 -28.86 31.57
N PRO A 143 8.93 -28.06 32.04
CA PRO A 143 9.61 -28.31 33.30
C PRO A 143 8.68 -28.17 34.52
N PHE A 144 7.75 -27.20 34.48
CA PHE A 144 6.78 -26.95 35.55
C PHE A 144 5.80 -28.12 35.71
N VAL A 145 5.27 -28.66 34.60
CA VAL A 145 4.35 -29.80 34.64
C VAL A 145 5.04 -31.10 35.08
N LYS A 146 6.32 -31.29 34.71
CA LYS A 146 7.11 -32.48 35.11
C LYS A 146 7.56 -32.45 36.57
N SER A 147 7.71 -31.28 37.18
CA SER A 147 8.10 -31.17 38.58
C SER A 147 6.97 -31.44 39.57
N SER A 148 5.71 -31.37 39.13
CA SER A 148 4.53 -31.65 39.97
C SER A 148 4.08 -33.12 39.95
N SER A 149 4.55 -33.94 39.01
CA SER A 149 4.09 -35.34 38.87
C SER A 149 4.89 -36.38 39.68
N SER A 150 5.88 -35.97 40.48
CA SER A 150 6.62 -36.88 41.37
C SER A 150 6.06 -36.95 42.79
N SER A 151 4.90 -36.34 43.07
CA SER A 151 4.18 -36.59 44.32
C SER A 151 2.67 -36.62 44.10
N SER A 152 2.09 -37.78 44.41
CA SER A 152 0.66 -38.07 44.52
C SER A 152 -0.11 -38.42 43.24
N ARG A 153 -0.49 -39.69 43.17
CA ARG A 153 -1.54 -40.23 42.31
C ARG A 153 -2.88 -39.70 42.80
N ASP A 154 -3.45 -38.70 42.13
CA ASP A 154 -4.90 -38.48 42.17
C ASP A 154 -5.43 -38.15 40.77
N SER A 155 -6.17 -39.11 40.23
CA SER A 155 -6.79 -39.16 38.92
C SER A 155 -8.12 -38.40 38.94
N SER A 156 -8.11 -37.07 39.12
CA SER A 156 -9.36 -36.29 39.07
C SER A 156 -9.26 -34.91 38.42
N HIS A 157 -8.07 -34.37 38.14
CA HIS A 157 -7.93 -32.97 37.73
C HIS A 157 -7.47 -32.71 36.28
N ILE A 158 -7.21 -33.75 35.47
CA ILE A 158 -6.84 -33.57 34.06
C ILE A 158 -8.10 -33.56 33.17
N ARG A 159 -8.99 -32.58 33.40
CA ARG A 159 -10.10 -32.23 32.49
C ARG A 159 -10.42 -30.73 32.55
N LEU A 160 -9.45 -29.86 32.29
CA LEU A 160 -9.75 -28.42 32.15
C LEU A 160 -8.92 -27.65 31.12
N ILE A 161 -8.02 -28.29 30.37
CA ILE A 161 -7.08 -27.56 29.48
C ILE A 161 -7.17 -27.96 28.00
N THR A 162 -8.37 -28.31 27.52
CA THR A 162 -8.68 -28.46 26.08
C THR A 162 -10.02 -27.82 25.69
N LYS A 163 -10.45 -26.76 26.39
CA LYS A 163 -11.75 -26.10 26.14
C LYS A 163 -11.68 -24.63 25.73
N PHE A 164 -10.59 -24.20 25.08
CA PHE A 164 -10.50 -22.86 24.45
C PHE A 164 -9.95 -22.96 23.02
N GLY A 165 -10.71 -23.62 22.15
CA GLY A 165 -10.35 -23.74 20.73
C GLY A 165 -11.53 -24.04 19.81
N LYS A 166 -12.75 -23.65 20.18
CA LYS A 166 -13.93 -23.68 19.29
C LYS A 166 -14.79 -22.45 19.55
N ILE A 167 -14.48 -21.35 18.88
CA ILE A 167 -15.43 -20.27 18.62
C ILE A 167 -15.30 -19.91 17.14
N SER A 168 -16.45 -19.87 16.47
CA SER A 168 -16.74 -19.37 15.12
C SER A 168 -16.54 -20.33 13.94
N ALA A 169 -17.64 -21.02 13.59
CA ALA A 169 -18.17 -21.04 12.22
C ALA A 169 -19.57 -20.41 12.28
#